data_AF-A0A318E1V0-F1
#
_entry.id   AF-A0A318E1V0-F1
#
_cell.length_a   1.000
_cell.length_b   1.000
_cell.length_c   1.000
_cell.angle_alpha   90.00
_cell.angle_beta   90.00
_cell.angle_gamma   90.00
#
_symmetry.space_group_name_H-M   'P 1'
#
loop_
_entity.id
_entity.type
_entity.pdbx_description
1 polymer ?
#
loop_
_entity_poly.entity_id
_entity_poly.type
_entity_poly.pdbx_seq_one_letter_code
_entity_poly.pdbx_strand_id
1 'polypeptide(L)'
;MPRPERLLTVHWILRTLILLAVCFVLLALFGCAPVKQEPVTPHVVTQTVTKYVSVPDDLTTPCPIDQPKARTVAEAVRVARARKDALITCNKQLDAIRSLGK
;
A
#
# COMPACT_ATOMS: atom_id res chain seq x y z
N MET A 1 41.11 -38.89 -53.55
CA MET A 1 41.66 -38.40 -52.26
C MET A 1 41.28 -36.92 -52.09
N PRO A 2 40.31 -36.56 -51.23
CA PRO A 2 40.01 -35.15 -50.97
C PRO A 2 41.10 -34.51 -50.09
N ARG A 3 41.62 -33.34 -50.50
CA ARG A 3 42.66 -32.57 -49.78
C ARG A 3 42.16 -32.12 -48.39
N PRO A 4 43.01 -32.17 -47.35
CA PRO A 4 42.63 -31.89 -45.96
C PRO A 4 42.13 -30.45 -45.70
N GLU A 5 42.47 -29.50 -46.59
CA GLU A 5 42.09 -28.08 -46.44
C GLU A 5 40.59 -27.79 -46.62
N ARG A 6 39.86 -28.66 -47.33
CA ARG A 6 38.39 -28.52 -47.49
C ARG A 6 37.61 -28.87 -46.24
N LEU A 7 38.15 -29.72 -45.36
CA LEU A 7 37.47 -30.12 -44.13
C LEU A 7 37.53 -29.03 -43.06
N LEU A 8 38.64 -28.29 -43.01
CA LEU A 8 38.83 -27.16 -42.10
C LEU A 8 37.93 -25.97 -42.46
N THR A 9 37.81 -25.64 -43.74
CA THR A 9 36.95 -24.55 -44.22
C THR A 9 35.46 -24.85 -44.00
N VAL A 10 35.03 -26.09 -44.23
CA VAL A 10 33.64 -26.52 -43.96
C VAL A 10 33.33 -26.48 -42.46
N HIS A 11 34.28 -26.86 -41.59
CA HIS A 11 34.09 -26.79 -40.14
C HIS A 11 33.99 -25.33 -39.63
N TRP A 12 34.75 -24.40 -40.22
CA TRP A 12 34.65 -22.97 -39.92
C TRP A 12 33.33 -22.35 -40.39
N ILE A 13 32.89 -22.67 -41.61
CA ILE A 13 31.61 -22.19 -42.16
C ILE A 13 30.41 -22.75 -41.36
N LEU A 14 30.48 -24.01 -40.93
CA LEU A 14 29.44 -24.62 -40.11
C LEU A 14 29.36 -23.96 -38.73
N ARG A 15 30.50 -23.63 -38.10
CA ARG A 15 30.53 -22.93 -36.81
C ARG A 15 29.96 -21.51 -36.90
N THR A 16 30.25 -20.76 -37.95
CA THR A 16 29.73 -19.40 -38.12
C THR A 16 28.22 -19.40 -38.38
N LEU A 17 27.71 -20.35 -39.17
CA LEU A 17 26.27 -20.53 -39.40
C LEU A 17 25.52 -20.89 -38.12
N ILE A 18 26.07 -21.77 -37.29
CA ILE A 18 25.47 -22.14 -36.00
C ILE A 18 25.42 -20.93 -35.07
N LEU A 19 26.50 -20.15 -34.97
CA LEU A 19 26.54 -18.93 -34.15
C LEU A 19 25.53 -17.88 -34.62
N LEU A 20 25.38 -17.71 -35.93
CA LEU A 20 24.40 -16.78 -36.51
C LEU A 20 22.96 -17.21 -36.18
N ALA A 21 22.65 -18.50 -36.32
CA ALA A 21 21.33 -19.05 -35.99
C ALA A 21 21.00 -18.88 -34.50
N VAL A 22 21.97 -19.15 -33.61
CA VAL A 22 21.80 -18.95 -32.16
C VAL A 22 21.56 -17.46 -31.86
N CYS A 23 22.26 -16.55 -32.54
CA CYS A 23 22.07 -15.11 -32.36
C CYS A 23 20.65 -14.67 -32.76
N PHE A 24 20.14 -15.16 -33.90
CA PHE A 24 18.77 -14.88 -34.34
C PHE A 24 17.71 -15.39 -33.38
N VAL A 25 17.89 -16.60 -32.83
CA VAL A 25 16.99 -17.16 -31.82
C VAL A 25 17.00 -16.29 -30.57
N LEU A 26 18.17 -15.88 -30.07
CA LEU A 26 18.27 -15.01 -28.89
C LEU A 26 17.60 -13.65 -29.09
N LEU A 27 17.75 -13.04 -30.28
CA LEU A 27 17.07 -11.78 -30.63
C LEU A 27 15.54 -11.93 -30.68
N ALA A 28 15.05 -13.04 -31.23
CA ALA A 28 13.61 -13.31 -31.30
C ALA A 28 12.99 -13.50 -29.92
N LEU A 29 13.70 -14.11 -28.96
CA LEU A 29 13.23 -14.26 -27.58
C LEU A 29 13.24 -12.95 -26.80
N PHE A 30 14.19 -12.04 -27.05
CA PHE A 30 14.28 -10.75 -26.35
C PHE A 30 13.33 -9.67 -26.90
N GLY A 31 12.79 -9.83 -28.11
CA GLY A 31 11.89 -8.86 -28.73
C GLY A 31 10.47 -8.83 -28.16
N CYS A 32 10.07 -9.84 -27.40
CA CYS A 32 8.72 -9.94 -26.83
C CYS A 32 8.69 -9.40 -25.39
N ALA A 33 8.96 -8.10 -25.22
CA ALA A 33 8.71 -7.42 -23.96
C ALA A 33 7.25 -6.94 -23.93
N PRO A 34 6.43 -7.33 -22.93
CA PRO A 34 5.08 -6.82 -22.81
C PRO A 34 5.11 -5.30 -22.63
N VAL A 35 4.28 -4.57 -23.40
CA VAL A 35 4.13 -3.12 -23.27
C VAL A 35 3.73 -2.81 -21.83
N LYS A 36 4.65 -2.21 -21.08
CA LYS A 36 4.42 -1.83 -19.69
C LYS A 36 3.38 -0.71 -19.68
N GLN A 37 2.18 -1.01 -19.19
CA GLN A 37 1.13 0.00 -19.01
C GLN A 37 1.64 1.06 -18.03
N GLU A 38 1.63 2.32 -18.47
CA GLU A 38 2.02 3.44 -17.64
C GLU A 38 0.97 3.61 -16.53
N PRO A 39 1.36 3.66 -15.25
CA PRO A 39 0.42 3.82 -14.16
C PRO A 39 -0.24 5.20 -14.23
N VAL A 40 -1.57 5.22 -14.23
CA VAL A 40 -2.34 6.47 -14.11
C VAL A 40 -2.01 7.10 -12.76
N THR A 41 -1.34 8.24 -12.79
CA THR A 41 -0.98 8.96 -11.57
C THR A 41 -2.21 9.67 -11.03
N PRO A 42 -2.63 9.45 -9.77
CA PRO A 42 -3.80 10.10 -9.21
C PRO A 42 -3.56 11.61 -9.10
N HIS A 43 -4.54 12.42 -9.54
CA HIS A 43 -4.52 13.86 -9.37
C HIS A 43 -5.05 14.26 -8.00
N VAL A 44 -4.33 15.16 -7.31
CA VAL A 44 -4.80 15.76 -6.06
C VAL A 44 -5.81 16.84 -6.39
N VAL A 45 -7.08 16.61 -6.04
CA VAL A 45 -8.16 17.60 -6.20
C VAL A 45 -8.25 18.42 -4.91
N THR A 46 -7.88 19.70 -4.97
CA THR A 46 -8.12 20.64 -3.87
C THR A 46 -9.48 21.30 -4.05
N GLN A 47 -10.33 21.25 -3.01
CA GLN A 47 -11.63 21.92 -3.00
C GLN A 47 -11.61 23.04 -1.96
N THR A 48 -12.08 24.22 -2.35
CA THR A 48 -12.22 25.35 -1.44
C THR A 48 -13.44 25.13 -0.54
N VAL A 49 -13.25 25.21 0.77
CA VAL A 49 -14.35 25.04 1.75
C VAL A 49 -15.30 26.24 1.60
N THR A 50 -16.56 25.99 1.26
CA THR A 50 -17.56 27.04 0.98
C THR A 50 -18.30 27.52 2.22
N LYS A 51 -18.41 26.68 3.26
CA LYS A 51 -19.11 27.00 4.51
C LYS A 51 -18.57 26.17 5.67
N TYR A 52 -18.30 26.82 6.79
CA TYR A 52 -18.05 26.17 8.06
C TYR A 52 -19.38 26.01 8.80
N VAL A 53 -19.72 24.79 9.19
CA VAL A 53 -20.90 24.48 10.00
C VAL A 53 -20.45 24.01 11.38
N SER A 54 -21.05 24.57 12.42
CA SER A 54 -20.82 24.12 13.79
C SER A 54 -21.31 22.68 13.95
N VAL A 55 -20.58 21.88 14.73
CA VAL A 55 -21.00 20.52 15.06
C VAL A 55 -22.18 20.61 16.04
N PRO A 56 -23.32 19.95 15.77
CA PRO A 56 -24.44 19.89 16.71
C PRO A 56 -24.01 19.34 18.07
N ASP A 57 -24.53 19.93 19.16
CA ASP A 57 -24.14 19.57 20.53
C ASP A 57 -24.38 18.10 20.84
N ASP A 58 -25.48 17.54 20.34
CA ASP A 58 -25.86 16.14 20.53
C ASP A 58 -24.74 15.17 20.11
N LEU A 59 -23.99 15.51 19.06
CA LEU A 59 -22.92 14.68 18.49
C LEU A 59 -21.61 14.76 19.26
N THR A 60 -21.46 15.75 20.16
CA THR A 60 -20.26 15.89 21.00
C THR A 60 -20.50 15.48 22.46
N THR A 61 -21.71 15.05 22.81
CA THR A 61 -22.09 14.64 24.17
C THR A 61 -21.11 13.63 24.75
N PRO A 62 -20.60 13.84 25.98
CA PRO A 62 -19.62 12.93 26.57
C PRO A 62 -20.19 11.53 26.80
N CYS A 63 -19.38 10.51 26.51
CA CYS A 63 -19.70 9.12 26.81
C CYS A 63 -19.66 8.88 28.33
N PRO A 64 -20.59 8.08 28.89
CA PRO A 64 -20.59 7.77 30.32
C PRO A 64 -19.36 6.96 30.73
N ILE A 65 -18.73 7.34 31.83
CA ILE A 65 -17.57 6.63 32.39
C ILE A 65 -17.97 5.94 33.68
N ASP A 66 -17.96 4.61 33.65
CA ASP A 66 -18.22 3.78 34.84
C ASP A 66 -17.12 3.96 35.90
N GLN A 67 -17.54 4.13 37.15
CA GLN A 67 -16.65 4.17 38.29
C GLN A 67 -16.71 2.86 39.09
N PRO A 68 -15.60 2.46 39.74
CA PRO A 68 -15.61 1.31 40.64
C PRO A 68 -16.55 1.56 41.81
N LYS A 69 -17.56 0.72 42.00
CA LYS A 69 -18.49 0.82 43.13
C LYS A 69 -17.90 0.30 44.44
N ALA A 70 -16.87 -0.55 44.36
CA ALA A 70 -16.18 -1.15 45.49
C ALA A 70 -14.69 -1.32 45.20
N ARG A 71 -13.87 -1.39 46.26
CA ARG A 71 -12.42 -1.62 46.16
C ARG A 71 -12.08 -3.10 46.04
N THR A 72 -12.56 -3.75 44.97
CA THR A 72 -12.30 -5.18 44.70
C THR A 72 -11.66 -5.38 43.33
N VAL A 73 -10.88 -6.46 43.18
CA VAL A 73 -10.24 -6.81 41.91
C VAL A 73 -11.28 -7.06 40.81
N ALA A 74 -12.39 -7.72 41.14
CA ALA A 74 -13.47 -7.98 40.20
C ALA A 74 -14.07 -6.69 39.62
N GLU A 75 -14.26 -5.68 40.48
CA GLU A 75 -14.79 -4.38 40.07
C GLU A 75 -13.76 -3.57 39.26
N ALA A 76 -12.47 -3.64 39.64
CA ALA A 76 -11.39 -3.04 38.86
C ALA A 76 -11.31 -3.63 37.45
N VAL A 77 -11.43 -4.96 37.31
CA VAL A 77 -11.45 -5.64 36.01
C VAL A 77 -12.72 -5.30 35.22
N ARG A 78 -13.89 -5.17 35.87
CA ARG A 78 -15.14 -4.72 35.22
C ARG A 78 -14.97 -3.33 34.59
N VAL A 79 -14.46 -2.38 35.35
CA VAL A 79 -14.21 -1.00 34.89
C VAL A 79 -13.08 -0.94 33.85
N ALA A 80 -12.03 -1.75 33.99
CA ALA A 80 -10.96 -1.85 33.01
C ALA A 80 -11.43 -2.49 31.69
N ARG A 81 -12.28 -3.53 31.75
CA ARG A 81 -12.94 -4.11 30.57
C ARG A 81 -13.87 -3.11 29.88
N ALA A 82 -14.53 -2.25 30.65
CA ALA A 82 -15.27 -1.11 30.13
C ALA A 82 -14.35 -0.03 29.50
N ARG A 83 -13.03 -0.28 29.40
CA ARG A 83 -12.00 0.57 28.77
C ARG A 83 -12.15 2.06 29.10
N LYS A 84 -12.23 2.34 30.41
CA LYS A 84 -12.32 3.68 30.98
C LYS A 84 -11.31 4.68 30.37
N ASP A 85 -10.07 4.30 30.14
CA ASP A 85 -9.04 5.21 29.60
C ASP A 85 -9.31 5.62 28.14
N ALA A 86 -9.83 4.68 27.34
CA ALA A 86 -10.24 4.97 25.95
C ALA A 86 -11.45 5.92 25.94
N LEU A 87 -12.40 5.72 26.86
CA LEU A 87 -13.56 6.60 27.01
C LEU A 87 -13.16 8.00 27.51
N ILE A 88 -12.24 8.09 28.47
CA ILE A 88 -11.67 9.38 28.92
C ILE A 88 -11.02 10.12 27.76
N THR A 89 -10.22 9.42 26.96
CA THR A 89 -9.53 10.02 25.81
C THR A 89 -10.52 10.46 24.74
N CYS A 90 -11.51 9.63 24.43
CA CYS A 90 -12.60 9.96 23.51
C CYS A 90 -13.34 11.23 23.97
N ASN A 91 -13.73 11.30 25.24
CA ASN A 91 -14.44 12.46 25.80
C ASN A 91 -13.61 13.74 25.73
N LYS A 92 -12.28 13.66 25.93
CA LYS A 92 -11.38 14.82 25.74
C LYS A 92 -11.37 15.30 24.29
N GLN A 93 -11.37 14.37 23.33
CA GLN A 93 -11.43 14.72 21.90
C GLN A 93 -12.77 15.34 21.52
N LEU A 94 -13.89 14.79 22.02
CA LEU A 94 -15.22 15.35 21.78
C LEU A 94 -15.36 16.76 22.36
N ASP A 95 -14.77 17.02 23.52
CA ASP A 95 -14.77 18.36 24.12
C ASP A 95 -13.92 19.36 23.31
N ALA A 96 -12.78 18.91 22.77
CA ALA A 96 -12.00 19.70 21.83
C ALA A 96 -12.78 19.99 20.52
N ILE A 97 -13.53 19.02 19.99
CA ILE A 97 -14.38 19.25 18.81
C ILE A 97 -15.48 20.27 19.12
N ARG A 98 -16.10 20.18 20.31
CA ARG A 98 -17.09 21.14 20.78
C ARG A 98 -16.50 22.56 20.89
N SER A 99 -15.28 22.70 21.37
CA SER A 99 -14.65 24.02 21.51
C SER A 99 -14.29 24.67 20.18
N LEU A 100 -14.09 23.88 19.11
CA LEU A 100 -13.88 24.39 17.75
C LEU A 100 -15.16 24.92 17.08
N GLY A 101 -16.34 24.49 17.57
CA GLY A 101 -17.65 24.94 17.08
C GLY A 101 -18.22 26.16 17.81
N LYS A 102 -17.54 26.66 18.85
CA LYS A 102 -17.86 27.90 19.58
C LYS A 102 -17.05 29.07 19.02
#